data_AF-A0A3M1LF53-F1
#
_entry.id   AF-A0A3M1LF53-F1
#
_cell.length_a   1.000
_cell.length_b   1.000
_cell.length_c   1.000
_cell.angle_alpha   90.00
_cell.angle_beta   90.00
_cell.angle_gamma   90.00
#
_symmetry.space_group_name_H-M   'P 1'
#
loop_
_entity.id
_entity.type
_entity.pdbx_description
1 polymer ?
#
loop_
_entity_poly.entity_id
_entity_poly.type
_entity_poly.pdbx_seq_one_letter_code
_entity_poly.pdbx_strand_id
1 'polypeptide(L)'
;MNLLLRLISMLDDIKSIDELFGIFGDVTYDILQLLKDNNIGIIDEYNIQFNREDRLKLAIIALKNGVDIKEVAKVLSWKDFEYFASIILKEHNYQVYNSVRINRLEIDILAID
;
A
#
# COMPACT_ATOMS: atom_id res chain seq x y z
N MET A 1 9.21 13.05 9.78
CA MET A 1 8.28 12.24 8.95
C MET A 1 7.63 11.21 9.86
N ASN A 2 6.30 11.08 9.87
CA ASN A 2 5.60 10.08 10.67
C ASN A 2 6.11 8.67 10.29
N LEU A 3 6.28 7.78 11.28
CA LEU A 3 6.84 6.43 11.06
C LEU A 3 6.04 5.61 10.05
N LEU A 4 4.70 5.68 10.10
CA LEU A 4 3.83 5.00 9.15
C LEU A 4 3.98 5.57 7.73
N LEU A 5 4.10 6.89 7.59
CA LEU A 5 4.35 7.52 6.28
C LEU A 5 5.70 7.09 5.69
N ARG A 6 6.72 6.98 6.54
CA ARG A 6 8.04 6.47 6.13
C ARG A 6 7.95 5.02 5.67
N LEU A 7 7.27 4.17 6.43
CA LEU A 7 7.06 2.77 6.05
C LEU A 7 6.32 2.64 4.71
N ILE A 8 5.24 3.40 4.50
CA ILE A 8 4.49 3.41 3.23
C ILE A 8 5.41 3.81 2.06
N SER A 9 6.26 4.83 2.25
CA SER A 9 7.14 5.32 1.18
C SER A 9 8.25 4.35 0.79
N MET A 10 8.65 3.44 1.67
CA MET A 10 9.78 2.52 1.48
C MET A 10 9.34 1.08 1.27
N LEU A 11 8.04 0.82 1.11
CA LEU A 11 7.49 -0.53 1.11
C LEU A 11 8.10 -1.43 0.02
N ASP A 12 8.38 -0.87 -1.16
CA ASP A 12 8.97 -1.63 -2.28
C ASP A 12 10.46 -1.94 -2.08
N ASP A 13 11.12 -1.18 -1.19
CA ASP A 13 12.55 -1.31 -0.90
C ASP A 13 12.83 -2.33 0.21
N ILE A 14 11.80 -2.78 0.93
CA ILE A 14 11.92 -3.70 2.06
C ILE A 14 11.55 -5.11 1.61
N LYS A 15 12.54 -6.00 1.58
CA LYS A 15 12.41 -7.41 1.19
C LYS A 15 12.83 -8.37 2.29
N SER A 16 13.52 -7.88 3.31
CA SER A 16 13.97 -8.68 4.46
C SER A 16 13.79 -7.97 5.79
N ILE A 17 13.80 -8.76 6.86
CA ILE A 17 13.78 -8.24 8.23
C ILE A 17 15.06 -7.44 8.52
N ASP A 18 16.21 -7.85 7.98
CA ASP A 18 17.48 -7.13 8.14
C ASP A 18 17.46 -5.75 7.47
N GLU A 19 16.87 -5.65 6.28
CA GLU A 19 16.67 -4.35 5.61
C GLU A 19 15.73 -3.45 6.42
N LEU A 20 14.62 -4.01 6.92
CA LEU A 20 13.71 -3.29 7.82
C LEU A 20 14.45 -2.78 9.07
N PHE A 21 15.29 -3.63 9.68
CA PHE A 21 16.13 -3.27 10.81
C PHE A 21 17.14 -2.18 10.48
N GLY A 22 17.80 -2.25 9.32
CA GLY A 22 18.71 -1.21 8.85
C GLY A 22 18.05 0.15 8.63
N ILE A 23 16.76 0.18 8.29
CA ILE A 23 16.02 1.42 8.01
C ILE A 23 15.41 2.01 9.29
N PHE A 24 14.84 1.17 10.15
CA PHE A 24 14.03 1.59 11.30
C PHE A 24 14.72 1.39 12.65
N GLY A 25 15.74 0.56 12.76
CA GLY A 25 16.49 0.33 14.00
C GLY A 25 15.60 -0.27 15.09
N ASP A 26 15.63 0.32 16.28
CA ASP A 26 15.02 -0.26 17.49
C ASP A 26 13.49 -0.45 17.40
N VAL A 27 12.80 0.34 16.59
CA VAL A 27 11.32 0.25 16.41
C VAL A 27 10.89 -0.85 15.42
N THR A 28 11.85 -1.61 14.88
CA THR A 28 11.58 -2.68 13.90
C THR A 28 10.67 -3.76 14.45
N TYR A 29 10.82 -4.13 15.72
CA TYR A 29 9.96 -5.13 16.35
C TYR A 29 8.51 -4.68 16.42
N ASP A 30 8.27 -3.41 16.75
CA ASP A 30 6.91 -2.84 16.78
C ASP A 30 6.30 -2.78 15.37
N ILE A 31 7.10 -2.47 14.35
CA ILE A 31 6.66 -2.50 12.96
C ILE A 31 6.30 -3.93 12.54
N LEU A 32 7.16 -4.91 12.82
CA LEU A 32 6.89 -6.31 12.51
C LEU A 32 5.62 -6.80 13.18
N GLN A 33 5.40 -6.43 14.44
CA GLN A 33 4.17 -6.75 15.16
C GLN A 33 2.95 -6.12 14.49
N LEU A 34 3.02 -4.82 14.15
CA LEU A 34 1.96 -4.11 13.42
C LEU A 34 1.65 -4.78 12.07
N LEU A 35 2.67 -5.18 11.31
CA LEU A 35 2.50 -5.85 10.02
C LEU A 35 1.78 -7.19 10.18
N LYS A 36 2.21 -8.01 11.16
CA LYS A 36 1.60 -9.31 11.45
C LYS A 36 0.16 -9.17 11.92
N ASP A 37 -0.11 -8.27 12.87
CA ASP A 37 -1.43 -8.08 13.46
C ASP A 37 -2.47 -7.60 12.43
N ASN A 38 -2.03 -6.93 11.37
CA ASN A 38 -2.90 -6.39 10.32
C ASN A 38 -2.89 -7.21 9.02
N ASN A 39 -2.24 -8.39 9.01
CA ASN A 39 -2.07 -9.21 7.80
C ASN A 39 -1.51 -8.38 6.63
N ILE A 40 -0.42 -7.66 6.88
CA ILE A 40 0.29 -6.82 5.90
C ILE A 40 1.62 -7.48 5.57
N GLY A 41 1.75 -7.86 4.30
CA GLY A 41 2.87 -8.63 3.81
C GLY A 41 2.80 -10.11 4.19
N ILE A 42 3.56 -10.91 3.45
CA ILE A 42 3.87 -12.30 3.76
C ILE A 42 5.25 -12.30 4.40
N ILE A 43 5.31 -12.66 5.68
CA ILE A 43 6.54 -12.61 6.49
C ILE A 43 6.93 -14.04 6.85
N ASP A 44 8.13 -14.45 6.45
CA ASP A 44 8.77 -15.69 6.90
C ASP A 44 9.92 -15.40 7.89
N GLU A 45 10.81 -16.37 8.14
CA GLU A 45 11.90 -16.20 9.12
C GLU A 45 12.86 -15.03 8.78
N TYR A 46 13.03 -14.68 7.51
CA TYR A 46 14.01 -13.68 7.07
C TYR A 46 13.46 -12.68 6.05
N ASN A 47 12.45 -13.07 5.27
CA ASN A 47 11.93 -12.31 4.14
C ASN A 47 10.58 -11.68 4.44
N ILE A 48 10.34 -10.57 3.76
CA ILE A 48 9.08 -9.85 3.76
C ILE A 48 8.68 -9.62 2.31
N GLN A 49 7.46 -10.00 1.94
CA GLN A 49 6.90 -9.73 0.62
C GLN A 49 5.62 -8.95 0.74
N PHE A 50 5.59 -7.75 0.15
CA PHE A 50 4.40 -6.92 0.11
C PHE A 50 3.67 -7.06 -1.23
N ASN A 51 2.35 -7.06 -1.18
CA ASN A 51 1.49 -6.93 -2.35
C ASN A 51 0.93 -5.49 -2.46
N ARG A 52 0.18 -5.21 -3.53
CA ARG A 52 -0.38 -3.86 -3.75
C ARG A 52 -1.40 -3.44 -2.69
N GLU A 53 -2.14 -4.37 -2.09
CA GLU A 53 -3.13 -4.05 -1.04
C GLU A 53 -2.46 -3.61 0.25
N ASP A 54 -1.26 -4.14 0.54
CA ASP A 54 -0.54 -3.86 1.78
C ASP A 54 -0.22 -2.37 1.96
N ARG A 55 0.13 -1.69 0.88
CA ARG A 55 0.34 -0.24 0.90
C ARG A 55 -0.94 0.51 1.26
N LEU A 56 -2.08 0.10 0.71
CA LEU A 56 -3.38 0.70 1.00
C LEU A 56 -3.83 0.40 2.44
N LYS A 57 -3.59 -0.81 2.94
CA LYS A 57 -3.84 -1.17 4.34
C LYS A 57 -3.04 -0.27 5.30
N LEU A 58 -1.74 -0.08 5.03
CA LEU A 58 -0.89 0.82 5.82
C LEU A 58 -1.38 2.27 5.75
N ALA A 59 -1.80 2.75 4.58
CA ALA A 59 -2.39 4.08 4.44
C ALA A 59 -3.65 4.24 5.29
N ILE A 60 -4.55 3.24 5.30
CA ILE A 60 -5.74 3.24 6.14
C ILE A 60 -5.37 3.23 7.64
N ILE A 61 -4.36 2.46 8.04
CA ILE A 61 -3.85 2.46 9.42
C ILE A 61 -3.30 3.84 9.79
N ALA A 62 -2.54 4.49 8.92
CA ALA A 62 -2.04 5.84 9.16
C ALA A 62 -3.19 6.84 9.41
N LEU A 63 -4.23 6.81 8.56
CA LEU A 63 -5.42 7.65 8.74
C LEU A 63 -6.14 7.37 10.07
N LYS A 64 -6.31 6.09 10.43
CA LYS A 64 -6.91 5.68 11.71
C LYS A 64 -6.11 6.15 12.92
N ASN A 65 -4.79 6.32 12.77
CA ASN A 65 -3.89 6.87 13.79
C ASN A 65 -3.79 8.41 13.75
N GLY A 66 -4.69 9.08 13.03
CA GLY A 66 -4.79 10.54 13.01
C GLY A 66 -3.78 11.24 12.10
N VAL A 67 -3.10 10.51 11.20
CA VAL A 67 -2.26 11.13 10.17
C VAL A 67 -3.15 11.89 9.19
N ASP A 68 -2.76 13.12 8.85
CA ASP A 68 -3.50 13.96 7.90
C ASP A 68 -3.60 13.31 6.51
N ILE A 69 -4.79 13.36 5.91
CA ILE A 69 -5.06 12.75 4.61
C ILE A 69 -4.17 13.29 3.50
N LYS A 70 -3.77 14.57 3.55
CA LYS A 70 -2.86 15.16 2.55
C LYS A 70 -1.47 14.59 2.67
N GLU A 71 -1.01 14.26 3.88
CA GLU A 71 0.29 13.62 4.09
C GLU A 71 0.29 12.17 3.62
N VAL A 72 -0.78 11.41 3.88
CA VAL A 72 -0.93 10.05 3.35
C VAL A 72 -1.00 10.05 1.82
N ALA A 73 -1.75 11.00 1.23
CA ALA A 73 -1.86 11.12 -0.22
C ALA A 73 -0.51 11.41 -0.91
N LYS A 74 0.44 12.09 -0.24
CA LYS A 74 1.77 12.37 -0.78
C LYS A 74 2.67 11.14 -0.93
N VAL A 75 2.44 10.10 -0.14
CA VAL A 75 3.26 8.87 -0.16
C VAL A 75 2.62 7.73 -0.97
N LEU A 76 1.42 7.95 -1.48
CA LEU A 76 0.74 7.04 -2.40
C LEU A 76 1.00 7.47 -3.85
N SER A 77 1.18 6.49 -4.72
CA SER A 77 1.30 6.71 -6.15
C SER A 77 -0.07 6.78 -6.82
N TRP A 78 -0.13 7.32 -8.04
CA TRP A 78 -1.34 7.27 -8.86
C TRP A 78 -1.85 5.84 -9.07
N LYS A 79 -0.93 4.86 -9.23
CA LYS A 79 -1.30 3.45 -9.38
C LYS A 79 -1.96 2.85 -8.13
N ASP A 80 -1.60 3.33 -6.94
CA ASP A 80 -2.25 2.90 -5.70
C ASP A 80 -3.68 3.41 -5.65
N PHE A 81 -3.91 4.64 -6.09
CA PHE A 81 -5.25 5.20 -6.24
C PHE A 81 -6.08 4.44 -7.27
N GLU A 82 -5.53 4.15 -8.45
CA GLU A 82 -6.19 3.35 -9.48
C GLU A 82 -6.62 1.98 -8.96
N TYR A 83 -5.72 1.33 -8.25
CA TYR A 83 -5.98 0.03 -7.66
C TYR A 83 -7.10 0.13 -6.60
N PHE A 84 -7.02 1.11 -5.69
CA PHE A 84 -8.06 1.31 -4.67
C PHE A 84 -9.44 1.56 -5.27
N ALA A 85 -9.54 2.45 -6.26
CA ALA A 85 -10.80 2.70 -6.96
C ALA A 85 -11.31 1.44 -7.69
N SER A 86 -10.42 0.64 -8.27
CA SER A 86 -10.82 -0.63 -8.91
C SER A 86 -11.40 -1.63 -7.92
N ILE A 87 -10.89 -1.70 -6.69
CA ILE A 87 -11.45 -2.56 -5.62
C ILE A 87 -12.86 -2.10 -5.30
N ILE A 88 -13.06 -0.81 -5.04
CA ILE A 88 -14.39 -0.24 -4.74
C ILE A 88 -15.39 -0.60 -5.84
N LEU A 89 -15.04 -0.36 -7.11
CA LEU A 89 -15.93 -0.64 -8.24
C LEU A 89 -16.28 -2.14 -8.34
N LYS A 90 -15.30 -3.04 -8.13
CA LYS A 90 -15.54 -4.49 -8.11
C LYS A 90 -16.46 -4.91 -6.96
N GLU A 91 -16.29 -4.35 -5.77
CA GLU A 91 -17.18 -4.58 -4.61
C GLU A 91 -18.62 -4.12 -4.89
N HIS A 92 -18.80 -3.17 -5.80
CA HIS A 92 -20.09 -2.72 -6.31
C HIS A 92 -20.57 -3.47 -7.57
N ASN A 93 -20.00 -4.66 -7.84
CA ASN A 93 -20.35 -5.56 -8.96
C ASN A 93 -20.05 -5.05 -10.37
N TYR A 94 -19.25 -3.98 -10.52
CA TYR A 94 -18.80 -3.57 -11.85
C TYR A 94 -17.75 -4.54 -12.40
N GLN A 95 -17.79 -4.77 -13.71
CA GLN A 95 -16.65 -5.33 -14.44
C GLN A 95 -15.61 -4.22 -14.64
N VAL A 96 -14.42 -4.39 -14.03
CA VAL A 96 -13.38 -3.35 -14.02
C VAL A 96 -12.17 -3.76 -14.84
N TYR A 97 -11.77 -2.86 -15.75
CA TYR A 97 -10.55 -2.94 -16.54
C TYR A 97 -9.62 -1.79 -16.15
N ASN A 98 -8.33 -2.08 -15.95
CA ASN A 98 -7.31 -1.08 -15.64
C ASN A 98 -6.41 -0.85 -16.86
N SER A 99 -5.89 0.36 -17.02
CA SER A 99 -4.94 0.75 -18.07
C SER A 99 -5.42 0.39 -19.49
N VAL A 100 -6.67 0.70 -19.80
CA VAL A 100 -7.30 0.41 -21.10
C VAL A 100 -6.77 1.39 -22.15
N ARG A 101 -6.23 0.88 -23.24
CA ARG A 101 -5.67 1.71 -24.32
C ARG A 101 -6.58 1.71 -25.55
N ILE A 102 -6.94 2.91 -26.01
CA ILE A 102 -7.72 3.14 -27.22
C ILE A 102 -6.95 4.12 -28.10
N ASN A 103 -6.35 3.63 -29.19
CA ASN A 103 -5.44 4.40 -30.05
C ASN A 103 -4.30 5.05 -29.24
N ARG A 104 -4.32 6.40 -29.13
CA ARG A 104 -3.33 7.20 -28.40
C ARG A 104 -3.80 7.61 -27.00
N LEU A 105 -4.97 7.13 -26.56
CA LEU A 105 -5.58 7.43 -25.26
C LEU A 105 -5.41 6.24 -24.31
N GLU A 106 -5.18 6.55 -23.05
CA GLU A 106 -5.19 5.59 -21.94
C GLU A 106 -6.30 5.99 -20.96
N ILE A 107 -7.12 5.01 -20.60
CA ILE A 107 -8.13 5.11 -19.56
C ILE A 107 -7.60 4.30 -18.39
N ASP A 108 -7.27 4.98 -17.30
CA ASP A 108 -6.67 4.36 -16.12
C ASP A 108 -7.59 3.29 -15.50
N ILE A 109 -8.90 3.56 -15.49
CA ILE A 109 -9.94 2.66 -14.98
C ILE A 109 -11.20 2.79 -15.85
N LEU A 110 -11.71 1.65 -16.34
CA LEU A 110 -12.99 1.52 -17.02
C LEU A 110 -13.87 0.55 -16.22
N ALA A 111 -15.06 1.00 -15.83
CA ALA A 111 -16.05 0.21 -15.12
C ALA A 111 -17.32 0.07 -15.98
N ILE A 112 -17.83 -1.16 -16.10
CA ILE A 112 -19.01 -1.49 -16.89
C ILE A 112 -19.99 -2.25 -15.99
N ASP A 113 -21.27 -1.87 -16.06
CA ASP A 113 -22.41 -2.49 -15.35
C ASP A 113 -23.14 -3.47 -16.28
#